data_AF-A0A3Q1I2M7-F1
#
_entry.id   AF-A0A3Q1I2M7-F1
#
_cell.length_a   1.000
_cell.length_b   1.000
_cell.length_c   1.000
_cell.angle_alpha   90.00
_cell.angle_beta   90.00
_cell.angle_gamma   90.00
#
_symmetry.space_group_name_H-M   'P 1'
#
loop_
_entity.id
_entity.type
_entity.pdbx_description
1 polymer ?
#
loop_
_entity_poly.entity_id
_entity_poly.type
_entity_poly.pdbx_seq_one_letter_code
_entity_poly.pdbx_strand_id
1 'polypeptide(L)'
;MGVFKWPLFFVFLWFKVVQTEASTWTATVPSSVQGIDGCFVVIPCSYNYPEPGKQITGYTGIWYTKTDDVIYHKDKNRITQEYKGRTELVGDITQKNCSLKIDPLKSDRGPFYFRIELGGYNQYSYRKNEVSITVISAPHPTVSVKEEVVEGQTVSASCSVSHSCPSSPPEFTWTHSGEKRFQSQQLTDGQWKATSVLTFHPTRDDHNKPLSC
;
A
#
# COMPACT_ATOMS: atom_id res chain seq x y z
N MET A 1 -20.40 20.12 -79.30
CA MET A 1 -20.52 20.79 -77.98
C MET A 1 -20.72 19.70 -76.95
N GLY A 2 -19.86 19.65 -75.94
CA GLY A 2 -19.47 18.43 -75.22
C GLY A 2 -20.51 17.83 -74.27
N VAL A 3 -20.46 16.50 -74.15
CA VAL A 3 -21.22 15.69 -73.18
C VAL A 3 -20.51 15.80 -71.82
N PHE A 4 -21.17 16.40 -70.84
CA PHE A 4 -20.69 16.50 -69.46
C PHE A 4 -20.88 15.13 -68.76
N LYS A 5 -19.77 14.42 -68.49
CA LYS A 5 -19.76 13.24 -67.60
C LYS A 5 -19.43 13.71 -66.19
N TRP A 6 -20.35 13.50 -65.25
CA TRP A 6 -20.14 13.76 -63.83
C TRP A 6 -19.52 12.52 -63.18
N PRO A 7 -18.36 12.61 -62.50
CA PRO A 7 -17.80 11.44 -61.84
C PRO A 7 -18.56 11.20 -60.53
N LEU A 8 -19.07 9.97 -60.36
CA LEU A 8 -19.56 9.47 -59.08
C LEU A 8 -18.38 9.41 -58.10
N PHE A 9 -18.27 10.40 -57.23
CA PHE A 9 -17.33 10.39 -56.11
C PHE A 9 -17.86 9.40 -55.06
N PHE A 10 -17.33 8.17 -55.04
CA PHE A 10 -17.54 7.24 -53.95
C PHE A 10 -16.72 7.72 -52.73
N VAL A 11 -17.39 8.36 -51.77
CA VAL A 11 -16.79 8.66 -50.47
C VAL A 11 -16.71 7.37 -49.67
N PHE A 12 -15.54 6.74 -49.64
CA PHE A 12 -15.24 5.64 -48.73
C PHE A 12 -15.06 6.20 -47.31
N LEU A 13 -16.13 6.19 -46.52
CA LEU A 13 -16.06 6.42 -45.07
C LEU A 13 -15.38 5.20 -44.42
N TRP A 14 -14.08 5.29 -44.20
CA TRP A 14 -13.38 4.35 -43.32
C TRP A 14 -13.77 4.62 -41.88
N PHE A 15 -14.72 3.84 -41.35
CA PHE A 15 -14.98 3.79 -39.92
C PHE A 15 -13.75 3.18 -39.23
N LYS A 16 -12.98 4.01 -38.53
CA LYS A 16 -12.02 3.56 -37.54
C LYS A 16 -12.83 2.99 -36.36
N VAL A 17 -13.01 1.67 -36.33
CA VAL A 17 -13.46 1.00 -35.12
C VAL A 17 -12.30 1.04 -34.14
N VAL A 18 -12.35 1.97 -33.19
CA VAL A 18 -11.47 1.95 -32.03
C VAL A 18 -11.94 0.78 -31.17
N GLN A 19 -11.13 -0.28 -31.06
CA GLN A 19 -11.34 -1.29 -30.03
C GLN A 19 -11.17 -0.59 -28.68
N THR A 20 -12.28 -0.33 -27.99
CA THR A 20 -12.25 -0.14 -26.55
C THR A 20 -11.72 -1.43 -25.96
N GLU A 21 -10.52 -1.39 -25.36
CA GLU A 21 -9.98 -2.45 -24.51
C GLU A 21 -11.11 -2.99 -23.65
N ALA A 22 -11.53 -4.23 -23.90
CA ALA A 22 -12.58 -4.85 -23.10
C ALA A 22 -12.05 -4.94 -21.68
N SER A 23 -12.68 -4.25 -20.72
CA SER A 23 -12.31 -4.40 -19.32
C SER A 23 -12.46 -5.87 -18.93
N THR A 24 -11.45 -6.43 -18.29
CA THR A 24 -11.41 -7.84 -17.87
C THR A 24 -11.44 -7.94 -16.36
N TRP A 25 -11.76 -9.14 -15.85
CA TRP A 25 -11.65 -9.44 -14.43
C TRP A 25 -10.18 -9.48 -14.02
N THR A 26 -9.67 -8.36 -13.48
CA THR A 26 -8.30 -8.25 -12.98
C THR A 26 -8.27 -7.57 -11.61
N ALA A 27 -7.21 -7.82 -10.85
CA ALA A 27 -6.93 -7.07 -9.64
C ALA A 27 -5.44 -6.73 -9.58
N THR A 28 -5.14 -5.54 -9.09
CA THR A 28 -3.77 -5.11 -8.79
C THR A 28 -3.64 -5.10 -7.28
N VAL A 29 -2.87 -6.04 -6.78
CA VAL A 29 -2.49 -6.19 -5.38
C VAL A 29 -1.03 -6.65 -5.35
N PRO A 30 -0.18 -6.13 -4.46
CA PRO A 30 1.18 -6.63 -4.33
C PRO A 30 1.17 -8.09 -3.85
N SER A 31 2.18 -8.86 -4.22
CA SER A 31 2.35 -10.24 -3.72
C SER A 31 2.67 -10.30 -2.23
N SER A 32 3.31 -9.25 -1.69
CA SER A 32 3.59 -9.09 -0.27
C SER A 32 3.54 -7.62 0.15
N VAL A 33 3.10 -7.36 1.37
CA VAL A 33 3.29 -6.10 2.08
C VAL A 33 4.01 -6.34 3.40
N GLN A 34 4.73 -5.34 3.90
CA GLN A 34 5.36 -5.41 5.21
C GLN A 34 4.50 -4.67 6.24
N GLY A 35 4.33 -5.25 7.42
CA GLY A 35 3.63 -4.64 8.54
C GLY A 35 4.34 -4.90 9.86
N ILE A 36 4.17 -4.00 10.82
CA ILE A 36 4.78 -4.09 12.15
C ILE A 36 3.77 -4.72 13.11
N ASP A 37 4.19 -5.74 13.86
CA ASP A 37 3.35 -6.38 14.87
C ASP A 37 2.79 -5.35 15.86
N GLY A 38 1.48 -5.41 16.14
CA GLY A 38 0.78 -4.47 17.01
C GLY A 38 0.38 -3.14 16.34
N CYS A 39 0.83 -2.84 15.13
CA CYS A 39 0.47 -1.63 14.39
C CYS A 39 -0.52 -1.91 13.26
N PHE A 40 -1.01 -0.89 12.57
CA PHE A 40 -1.86 -1.15 11.41
C PHE A 40 -1.04 -1.48 10.15
N VAL A 41 -1.66 -2.14 9.19
CA VAL A 41 -1.14 -2.29 7.83
C VAL A 41 -2.25 -2.02 6.83
N VAL A 42 -1.91 -1.35 5.74
CA VAL A 42 -2.82 -1.15 4.59
C VAL A 42 -2.33 -2.02 3.45
N ILE A 43 -3.19 -2.92 2.98
CA ILE A 43 -3.02 -3.69 1.77
C ILE A 43 -3.60 -2.86 0.62
N PRO A 44 -2.76 -2.28 -0.26
CA PRO A 44 -3.25 -1.54 -1.41
C PRO A 44 -3.88 -2.52 -2.40
N CYS A 45 -5.06 -2.19 -2.91
CA CYS A 45 -5.79 -3.03 -3.83
C CYS A 45 -6.63 -2.19 -4.78
N SER A 46 -6.55 -2.48 -6.07
CA SER A 46 -7.53 -2.07 -7.06
C SER A 46 -8.03 -3.26 -7.85
N TYR A 47 -9.25 -3.16 -8.38
CA TYR A 47 -9.87 -4.24 -9.15
C TYR A 47 -10.55 -3.72 -10.41
N ASN A 48 -10.71 -4.59 -11.39
CA ASN A 48 -11.45 -4.31 -12.60
C ASN A 48 -12.38 -5.47 -12.94
N TYR A 49 -13.41 -5.16 -13.71
CA TYR A 49 -14.40 -6.11 -14.19
C TYR A 49 -14.93 -5.65 -15.55
N PRO A 50 -15.49 -6.54 -16.38
CA PRO A 50 -16.07 -6.14 -17.65
C PRO A 50 -17.22 -5.17 -17.45
N GLU A 51 -17.15 -4.04 -18.18
CA GLU A 51 -18.14 -2.98 -18.05
C GLU A 51 -19.53 -3.53 -18.38
N PRO A 52 -20.49 -3.41 -17.46
CA PRO A 52 -21.78 -4.02 -17.61
C PRO A 52 -22.61 -3.21 -18.61
N GLY A 53 -23.29 -3.88 -19.53
CA GLY A 53 -24.32 -3.25 -20.38
C GLY A 53 -25.62 -2.89 -19.63
N LYS A 54 -25.58 -2.91 -18.30
CA LYS A 54 -26.72 -2.63 -17.40
C LYS A 54 -26.21 -1.98 -16.11
N GLN A 55 -27.09 -1.26 -15.42
CA GLN A 55 -26.74 -0.59 -14.18
C GLN A 55 -26.47 -1.60 -13.05
N ILE A 56 -25.37 -1.38 -12.32
CA ILE A 56 -25.07 -2.11 -11.08
C ILE A 56 -25.96 -1.58 -9.96
N THR A 57 -26.59 -2.49 -9.22
CA THR A 57 -27.54 -2.15 -8.14
C THR A 57 -26.93 -2.21 -6.75
N GLY A 58 -25.71 -2.73 -6.61
CA GLY A 58 -24.99 -2.75 -5.36
C GLY A 58 -23.57 -3.28 -5.49
N TYR A 59 -22.72 -2.89 -4.54
CA TYR A 59 -21.34 -3.32 -4.46
C TYR A 59 -21.10 -3.96 -3.09
N THR A 60 -20.61 -5.20 -3.09
CA THR A 60 -20.17 -5.86 -1.84
C THR A 60 -18.76 -6.38 -2.05
N GLY A 61 -17.78 -5.66 -1.51
CA GLY A 61 -16.40 -6.10 -1.43
C GLY A 61 -16.19 -7.00 -0.21
N ILE A 62 -15.43 -8.07 -0.38
CA ILE A 62 -15.15 -9.07 0.65
C ILE A 62 -13.68 -9.46 0.54
N TRP A 63 -12.99 -9.56 1.68
CA TRP A 63 -11.65 -10.16 1.72
C TRP A 63 -11.69 -11.50 2.42
N TYR A 64 -10.91 -12.42 1.89
CA TYR A 64 -10.81 -13.78 2.38
C TYR A 64 -9.35 -14.16 2.67
N THR A 65 -9.14 -15.10 3.58
CA THR A 65 -7.95 -15.95 3.58
C THR A 65 -7.99 -16.90 2.39
N LYS A 66 -6.86 -17.50 2.02
CA LYS A 66 -6.81 -18.57 1.02
C LYS A 66 -7.67 -19.78 1.35
N THR A 67 -7.98 -20.00 2.62
CA THR A 67 -8.88 -21.06 3.13
C THR A 67 -10.35 -20.65 3.15
N ASP A 68 -10.71 -19.54 2.49
CA ASP A 68 -12.08 -19.02 2.39
C ASP A 68 -12.67 -18.52 3.74
N ASP A 69 -11.84 -18.18 4.73
CA ASP A 69 -12.27 -17.47 5.93
C ASP A 69 -12.50 -15.98 5.62
N VAL A 70 -13.64 -15.43 6.03
CA VAL A 70 -13.99 -14.03 5.77
C VAL A 70 -13.24 -13.13 6.75
N ILE A 71 -12.26 -12.39 6.26
CA ILE A 71 -11.50 -11.44 7.08
C ILE A 71 -12.11 -10.05 7.06
N TYR A 72 -12.87 -9.69 6.02
CA TYR A 72 -13.61 -8.43 5.93
C TYR A 72 -14.93 -8.64 5.21
N HIS A 73 -15.99 -8.06 5.75
CA HIS A 73 -17.30 -7.95 5.12
C HIS A 73 -18.07 -6.76 5.72
N LYS A 74 -18.93 -6.10 4.94
CA LYS A 74 -19.74 -4.95 5.43
C LYS A 74 -20.63 -5.31 6.63
N ASP A 75 -21.21 -6.51 6.59
CA ASP A 75 -21.87 -7.14 7.74
C ASP A 75 -20.80 -7.80 8.63
N LYS A 76 -20.56 -7.18 9.79
CA LYS A 76 -19.54 -7.58 10.77
C LYS A 76 -19.79 -8.95 11.39
N ASN A 77 -21.01 -9.49 11.30
CA ASN A 77 -21.32 -10.82 11.84
C ASN A 77 -20.77 -11.96 10.99
N ARG A 78 -20.43 -11.66 9.73
CA ARG A 78 -19.84 -12.64 8.80
C ARG A 78 -18.32 -12.73 8.90
N ILE A 79 -17.69 -11.82 9.64
CA ILE A 79 -16.23 -11.76 9.79
C ILE A 79 -15.80 -12.81 10.83
N THR A 80 -14.80 -13.61 10.48
CA THR A 80 -14.18 -14.59 11.39
C THR A 80 -13.69 -13.89 12.66
N GLN A 81 -13.90 -14.52 13.82
CA GLN A 81 -13.68 -13.92 15.15
C GLN A 81 -12.28 -13.32 15.31
N GLU A 82 -11.25 -13.93 14.72
CA GLU A 82 -9.88 -13.43 14.75
C GLU A 82 -9.74 -12.03 14.14
N TYR A 83 -10.47 -11.73 13.06
CA TYR A 83 -10.40 -10.47 12.31
C TYR A 83 -11.49 -9.46 12.69
N LYS A 84 -12.51 -9.92 13.44
CA LYS A 84 -13.67 -9.12 13.80
C LYS A 84 -13.25 -7.87 14.59
N GLY A 85 -13.61 -6.70 14.04
CA GLY A 85 -13.27 -5.41 14.62
C GLY A 85 -11.85 -4.92 14.34
N ARG A 86 -11.04 -5.69 13.59
CA ARG A 86 -9.67 -5.30 13.19
C ARG A 86 -9.55 -4.93 11.72
N THR A 87 -10.55 -5.23 10.89
CA THR A 87 -10.48 -5.03 9.44
C THR A 87 -11.46 -3.97 8.96
N GLU A 88 -10.99 -3.14 8.02
CA GLU A 88 -11.76 -2.03 7.47
C GLU A 88 -11.36 -1.79 6.00
N LEU A 89 -12.34 -1.59 5.11
CA LEU A 89 -12.04 -1.07 3.78
C LEU A 89 -11.76 0.43 3.88
N VAL A 90 -10.56 0.82 3.46
CA VAL A 90 -10.13 2.22 3.37
C VAL A 90 -10.26 2.76 1.95
N GLY A 91 -10.46 1.88 0.96
CA GLY A 91 -10.76 2.23 -0.42
C GLY A 91 -12.26 2.36 -0.71
N ASP A 92 -12.62 3.22 -1.65
CA ASP A 92 -13.97 3.27 -2.21
C ASP A 92 -14.14 2.18 -3.28
N ILE A 93 -14.91 1.14 -2.92
CA ILE A 93 -15.21 0.01 -3.80
C ILE A 93 -15.91 0.48 -5.09
N THR A 94 -16.75 1.52 -5.02
CA THR A 94 -17.43 2.02 -6.23
C THR A 94 -16.45 2.65 -7.23
N GLN A 95 -15.30 3.13 -6.72
CA GLN A 95 -14.18 3.65 -7.50
C GLN A 95 -13.11 2.59 -7.77
N LYS A 96 -13.49 1.30 -7.74
CA LYS A 96 -12.58 0.18 -8.03
C LYS A 96 -11.38 0.07 -7.06
N ASN A 97 -11.48 0.67 -5.88
CA ASN A 97 -10.46 0.62 -4.84
C ASN A 97 -10.89 -0.34 -3.72
N CYS A 98 -10.18 -1.45 -3.58
CA CYS A 98 -10.45 -2.53 -2.63
C CYS A 98 -9.48 -2.55 -1.45
N SER A 99 -8.75 -1.47 -1.21
CA SER A 99 -7.68 -1.41 -0.21
C SER A 99 -8.21 -1.69 1.21
N LEU A 100 -7.51 -2.58 1.91
CA LEU A 100 -7.90 -3.10 3.23
C LEU A 100 -6.91 -2.67 4.29
N LYS A 101 -7.41 -2.15 5.41
CA LYS A 101 -6.65 -1.92 6.63
C LYS A 101 -6.88 -3.08 7.62
N ILE A 102 -5.80 -3.56 8.24
CA ILE A 102 -5.83 -4.46 9.40
C ILE A 102 -5.18 -3.73 10.58
N ASP A 103 -5.89 -3.59 11.69
CA ASP A 103 -5.48 -2.82 12.87
C ASP A 103 -6.09 -3.38 14.18
N PRO A 104 -5.29 -3.83 15.15
CA PRO A 104 -3.85 -4.03 15.06
C PRO A 104 -3.53 -5.30 14.26
N LEU A 105 -2.40 -5.26 13.56
CA LEU A 105 -1.75 -6.41 12.95
C LEU A 105 -1.23 -7.35 14.05
N LYS A 106 -1.42 -8.65 13.85
CA LYS A 106 -0.90 -9.73 14.69
C LYS A 106 -0.15 -10.72 13.79
N SER A 107 -0.30 -12.02 14.03
CA SER A 107 0.18 -13.11 13.18
C SER A 107 -0.55 -13.24 11.82
N ASP A 108 -1.18 -12.17 11.31
CA ASP A 108 -2.05 -12.15 10.12
C ASP A 108 -1.25 -12.25 8.81
N ARG A 109 -0.52 -13.34 8.59
CA ARG A 109 0.42 -13.49 7.47
C ARG A 109 -0.25 -13.72 6.11
N GLY A 110 -1.54 -14.09 6.11
CA GLY A 110 -2.27 -14.48 4.91
C GLY A 110 -1.83 -15.85 4.39
N PRO A 111 -1.89 -16.09 3.06
CA PRO A 111 -2.27 -15.15 2.01
C PRO A 111 -3.76 -14.80 2.01
N PHE A 112 -4.08 -13.61 1.50
CA PHE A 112 -5.43 -13.07 1.38
C PHE A 112 -5.78 -12.76 -0.08
N TYR A 113 -7.07 -12.82 -0.43
CA TYR A 113 -7.55 -12.38 -1.74
C TYR A 113 -8.86 -11.60 -1.62
N PHE A 114 -9.10 -10.76 -2.63
CA PHE A 114 -10.32 -9.95 -2.74
C PHE A 114 -11.41 -10.64 -3.57
N ARG A 115 -12.66 -10.38 -3.23
CA ARG A 115 -13.86 -10.76 -3.98
C ARG A 115 -14.80 -9.57 -4.09
N ILE A 116 -15.40 -9.41 -5.27
CA ILE A 116 -16.47 -8.45 -5.51
C ILE A 116 -17.77 -9.16 -5.86
N GLU A 117 -18.88 -8.70 -5.29
CA GLU A 117 -20.23 -9.07 -5.68
C GLU A 117 -20.95 -7.83 -6.19
N LEU A 118 -21.30 -7.84 -7.48
CA LEU A 118 -21.95 -6.74 -8.18
C LEU A 118 -23.44 -7.08 -8.35
N GLY A 119 -24.28 -6.37 -7.60
CA GLY A 119 -25.73 -6.55 -7.58
C GLY A 119 -26.33 -6.39 -8.97
N GLY A 120 -27.10 -7.39 -9.40
CA GLY A 120 -27.71 -7.39 -10.72
C GLY A 120 -26.74 -7.63 -11.88
N TYR A 121 -25.48 -8.00 -11.64
CA TYR A 121 -24.51 -8.36 -12.69
C TYR A 121 -23.84 -9.71 -12.42
N ASN A 122 -22.65 -9.73 -11.83
CA ASN A 122 -21.83 -10.91 -11.61
C ASN A 122 -21.04 -10.78 -10.30
N GLN A 123 -20.44 -11.87 -9.87
CA GLN A 123 -19.54 -11.93 -8.73
C GLN A 123 -18.24 -12.61 -9.15
N TYR A 124 -17.12 -12.15 -8.60
CA TYR A 124 -15.80 -12.68 -8.95
C TYR A 124 -14.84 -12.66 -7.77
N SER A 125 -14.09 -13.75 -7.62
CA SER A 125 -13.02 -13.86 -6.63
C SER A 125 -11.67 -13.83 -7.34
N TYR A 126 -10.83 -12.86 -7.01
CA TYR A 126 -9.50 -12.68 -7.61
C TYR A 126 -8.47 -13.61 -6.97
N ARG A 127 -8.74 -14.93 -6.97
CA ARG A 127 -7.91 -15.95 -6.29
C ARG A 127 -6.48 -16.09 -6.83
N LYS A 128 -6.21 -15.57 -8.03
CA LYS A 128 -4.84 -15.53 -8.60
C LYS A 128 -4.04 -14.32 -8.11
N ASN A 129 -4.71 -13.36 -7.47
CA ASN A 129 -4.17 -12.11 -6.99
C ASN A 129 -4.19 -12.16 -5.46
N GLU A 130 -3.27 -12.95 -4.92
CA GLU A 130 -3.09 -13.13 -3.48
C GLU A 130 -2.02 -12.18 -2.94
N VAL A 131 -2.17 -11.77 -1.68
CA VAL A 131 -1.18 -10.97 -0.94
C VAL A 131 -0.86 -11.62 0.39
N SER A 132 0.43 -11.70 0.71
CA SER A 132 0.92 -12.10 2.03
C SER A 132 1.36 -10.88 2.83
N ILE A 133 1.44 -11.01 4.15
CA ILE A 133 1.98 -9.97 5.03
C ILE A 133 3.25 -10.49 5.69
N THR A 134 4.36 -9.80 5.44
CA THR A 134 5.59 -9.97 6.20
C THR A 134 5.47 -9.18 7.50
N VAL A 135 5.20 -9.88 8.59
CA VAL A 135 5.10 -9.29 9.94
C VAL A 135 6.50 -9.17 10.54
N ILE A 136 6.91 -7.96 10.87
CA ILE A 136 8.18 -7.63 11.52
C ILE A 136 7.94 -7.08 12.93
N SER A 137 8.88 -7.28 13.84
CA SER A 137 8.81 -6.72 15.19
C SER A 137 9.27 -5.25 15.24
N ALA A 138 10.24 -4.87 14.42
CA ALA A 138 10.76 -3.53 14.34
C ALA A 138 11.22 -3.21 12.90
N PRO A 139 10.97 -1.98 12.40
CA PRO A 139 11.45 -1.55 11.10
C PRO A 139 12.96 -1.25 11.14
N HIS A 140 13.64 -1.47 10.02
CA HIS A 140 15.07 -1.20 9.91
C HIS A 140 15.31 0.31 9.71
N PRO A 141 16.07 0.98 10.60
CA PRO A 141 16.38 2.39 10.43
C PRO A 141 17.47 2.60 9.38
N THR A 142 17.50 3.80 8.81
CA THR A 142 18.56 4.29 7.92
C THR A 142 19.38 5.35 8.64
N VAL A 143 20.68 5.12 8.80
CA VAL A 143 21.62 6.06 9.41
C VAL A 143 22.33 6.88 8.32
N SER A 144 22.47 8.18 8.55
CA SER A 144 23.18 9.11 7.67
C SER A 144 24.05 10.06 8.50
N VAL A 145 25.33 10.10 8.17
CA VAL A 145 26.36 10.94 8.78
C VAL A 145 27.39 11.31 7.72
N LYS A 146 28.16 12.38 7.92
CA LYS A 146 29.28 12.72 7.02
C LYS A 146 30.33 11.61 7.04
N GLU A 147 30.90 11.31 5.88
CA GLU A 147 31.96 10.29 5.74
C GLU A 147 33.24 10.68 6.49
N GLU A 148 33.63 11.95 6.38
CA GLU A 148 34.78 12.52 7.07
C GLU A 148 34.32 13.51 8.15
N VAL A 149 34.82 13.29 9.36
CA VAL A 149 34.55 14.13 10.53
C VAL A 149 35.87 14.59 11.14
N VAL A 150 35.90 15.83 11.59
CA VAL A 150 37.08 16.42 12.22
C VAL A 150 36.94 16.33 13.73
N GLU A 151 38.00 15.91 14.41
CA GLU A 151 38.07 15.83 15.87
C GLU A 151 37.69 17.17 16.51
N GLY A 152 36.88 17.11 17.58
CA GLY A 152 36.44 18.28 18.35
C GLY A 152 35.39 19.16 17.68
N GLN A 153 35.08 18.97 16.40
CA GLN A 153 34.01 19.71 15.73
C GLN A 153 32.63 19.15 16.08
N THR A 154 31.62 20.02 16.08
CA THR A 154 30.23 19.58 16.23
C THR A 154 29.76 18.90 14.95
N VAL A 155 29.41 17.62 15.06
CA VAL A 155 28.87 16.79 13.97
C VAL A 155 27.43 16.41 14.28
N SER A 156 26.62 16.29 13.23
CA SER A 156 25.25 15.77 13.35
C SER A 156 25.08 14.53 12.47
N ALA A 157 24.51 13.48 13.05
CA ALA A 157 24.05 12.28 12.37
C ALA A 157 22.53 12.20 12.47
N SER A 158 21.90 11.54 11.50
CA SER A 158 20.45 11.30 11.49
C SER A 158 20.15 9.82 11.32
N CYS A 159 19.11 9.35 11.99
CA CYS A 159 18.61 7.99 11.94
C CYS A 159 17.12 8.07 11.68
N SER A 160 16.65 7.50 10.57
CA SER A 160 15.25 7.63 10.13
C SER A 160 14.60 6.29 9.88
N VAL A 161 13.32 6.16 10.19
CA VAL A 161 12.54 4.97 9.90
C VAL A 161 11.09 5.30 9.56
N SER A 162 10.50 4.54 8.64
CA SER A 162 9.06 4.63 8.32
C SER A 162 8.28 3.58 9.11
N HIS A 163 7.14 3.97 9.68
CA HIS A 163 6.28 3.10 10.48
C HIS A 163 4.79 3.45 10.31
N SER A 164 3.92 2.52 10.71
CA SER A 164 2.45 2.66 10.71
C SER A 164 1.89 2.67 12.14
N CYS A 165 2.66 3.17 13.10
CA CYS A 165 2.37 3.11 14.54
C CYS A 165 2.29 4.52 15.15
N PRO A 166 1.27 5.34 14.84
CA PRO A 166 1.21 6.72 15.35
C PRO A 166 1.05 6.80 16.88
N SER A 167 0.32 5.85 17.47
CA SER A 167 0.13 5.75 18.92
C SER A 167 1.34 5.23 19.68
N SER A 168 2.30 4.61 18.99
CA SER A 168 3.52 4.04 19.57
C SER A 168 4.69 4.29 18.63
N PRO A 169 5.24 5.53 18.59
CA PRO A 169 6.35 5.86 17.71
C PRO A 169 7.62 5.05 18.06
N PRO A 170 8.51 4.81 17.08
CA PRO A 170 9.76 4.08 17.31
C PRO A 170 10.68 4.79 18.32
N GLU A 171 11.33 4.00 19.16
CA GLU A 171 12.42 4.48 20.03
C GLU A 171 13.77 4.29 19.34
N PHE A 172 14.64 5.28 19.45
CA PHE A 172 15.96 5.27 18.83
C PHE A 172 17.07 5.21 19.89
N THR A 173 18.04 4.32 19.69
CA THR A 173 19.22 4.20 20.54
C THR A 173 20.48 4.36 19.69
N TRP A 174 21.35 5.28 20.07
CA TRP A 174 22.60 5.54 19.37
C TRP A 174 23.78 4.86 20.07
N THR A 175 24.75 4.37 19.30
CA THR A 175 26.02 3.83 19.84
C THR A 175 26.95 4.91 20.39
N HIS A 176 26.74 6.18 20.01
CA HIS A 176 27.53 7.32 20.48
C HIS A 176 26.70 8.25 21.38
N SER A 177 27.37 8.87 22.36
CA SER A 177 26.75 9.82 23.29
C SER A 177 26.63 11.22 22.67
N GLY A 178 25.61 11.97 23.03
CA GLY A 178 25.41 13.31 22.50
C GLY A 178 24.01 13.83 22.75
N GLU A 179 23.75 15.04 22.24
CA GLU A 179 22.42 15.62 22.28
C GLU A 179 21.54 14.93 21.24
N LYS A 180 20.36 14.46 21.65
CA LYS A 180 19.41 13.75 20.79
C LYS A 180 18.17 14.62 20.58
N ARG A 181 17.75 14.76 19.33
CA ARG A 181 16.50 15.45 18.96
C ARG A 181 15.63 14.50 18.16
N PHE A 182 14.33 14.48 18.46
CA PHE A 182 13.36 13.63 17.76
C PHE A 182 12.43 14.48 16.89
N GLN A 183 12.14 13.98 15.70
CA GLN A 183 11.22 14.57 14.74
C GLN A 183 10.31 13.48 14.19
N SER A 184 9.03 13.82 13.99
CA SER A 184 8.05 12.93 13.37
C SER A 184 7.27 13.69 12.33
N GLN A 185 7.07 13.07 11.16
CA GLN A 185 6.36 13.63 10.03
C GLN A 185 5.37 12.60 9.49
N GLN A 186 4.12 13.01 9.28
CA GLN A 186 3.13 12.20 8.60
C GLN A 186 3.41 12.16 7.09
N LEU A 187 3.38 10.96 6.51
CA LEU A 187 3.46 10.69 5.08
C LEU A 187 2.05 10.40 4.52
N THR A 188 1.96 10.12 3.22
CA THR A 188 0.72 9.66 2.60
C THR A 188 0.33 8.26 3.10
N ASP A 189 -0.94 7.89 2.93
CA ASP A 189 -1.45 6.54 3.19
C ASP A 189 -1.31 6.07 4.66
N GLY A 190 -1.23 7.02 5.59
CA GLY A 190 -1.14 6.78 7.03
C GLY A 190 0.26 6.41 7.52
N GLN A 191 1.27 6.35 6.66
CA GLN A 191 2.64 6.12 7.12
C GLN A 191 3.21 7.35 7.84
N TRP A 192 4.16 7.12 8.74
CA TRP A 192 4.88 8.13 9.47
C TRP A 192 6.38 7.93 9.29
N LYS A 193 7.11 9.02 9.13
CA LYS A 193 8.57 9.04 9.17
C LYS A 193 9.01 9.59 10.52
N ALA A 194 9.69 8.77 11.30
CA ALA A 194 10.34 9.18 12.53
C ALA A 194 11.85 9.35 12.28
N THR A 195 12.42 10.42 12.80
CA THR A 195 13.85 10.75 12.64
C THR A 195 14.43 11.18 13.98
N SER A 196 15.51 10.52 14.40
CA SER A 196 16.38 10.98 15.48
C SER A 196 17.62 11.66 14.90
N VAL A 197 17.97 12.83 15.42
CA VAL A 197 19.22 13.54 15.11
C VAL A 197 20.12 13.50 16.34
N LEU A 198 21.33 12.97 16.17
CA LEU A 198 22.38 12.96 17.19
C LEU A 198 23.39 14.05 16.87
N THR A 199 23.60 14.98 17.80
CA THR A 199 24.67 15.98 17.73
C THR A 199 25.76 15.63 18.75
N PHE A 200 27.00 15.45 18.27
CA PHE A 200 28.13 14.99 19.08
C PHE A 200 29.45 15.64 18.64
N HIS A 201 30.49 15.46 19.47
CA HIS A 201 31.85 15.94 19.20
C HIS A 201 32.75 14.71 19.05
N PRO A 202 33.22 14.37 17.84
CA PRO A 202 34.08 13.22 17.62
C PRO A 202 35.42 13.39 18.34
N THR A 203 35.93 12.28 18.84
CA THR A 203 37.25 12.15 19.45
C THR A 203 38.14 11.25 18.59
N ARG A 204 39.44 11.26 18.84
CA ARG A 204 40.36 10.31 18.20
C ARG A 204 39.94 8.84 18.38
N ASP A 205 39.30 8.50 19.50
CA ASP A 205 38.85 7.14 19.80
C ASP A 205 37.69 6.68 18.90
N ASP A 206 37.04 7.59 18.17
CA ASP A 206 35.92 7.27 17.27
C ASP A 206 36.38 6.83 15.87
N HIS A 207 37.67 6.92 15.58
CA HIS A 207 38.20 6.55 14.27
C HIS A 207 37.91 5.08 13.92
N ASN A 208 37.33 4.84 12.75
CA ASN A 208 36.88 3.54 12.25
C ASN A 208 35.85 2.81 13.13
N LYS A 209 35.22 3.48 14.11
CA LYS A 209 34.10 2.91 14.85
C LYS A 209 32.79 3.13 14.08
N PRO A 210 31.95 2.10 13.91
CA PRO A 210 30.66 2.27 13.27
C PRO A 210 29.73 3.09 14.17
N LEU A 211 29.12 4.12 13.59
CA LEU A 211 27.99 4.80 14.20
C LEU A 211 26.72 4.03 13.85
N SER A 212 25.98 3.58 14.86
CA SER A 212 24.74 2.83 14.66
C SER A 212 23.61 3.39 15.50
N CYS A 213 22.42 3.14 14.95
CA CYS A 213 21.09 3.35 15.46
C CYS A 213 20.24 2.24 14.82
#